data_AF-A0A538U8K0-F1
#
_entry.id   AF-A0A538U8K0-F1
#
_cell.length_a   1.000
_cell.length_b   1.000
_cell.length_c   1.000
_cell.angle_alpha   90.00
_cell.angle_beta   90.00
_cell.angle_gamma   90.00
#
_symmetry.space_group_name_H-M   'P 1'
#
loop_
_entity.id
_entity.type
_entity.pdbx_description
1 polymer ?
#
loop_
_entity_poly.entity_id
_entity_poly.type
_entity_poly.pdbx_seq_one_letter_code
_entity_poly.pdbx_strand_id
1 'polypeptide(L)' 'MNAVLPEVAALEYFWDKLVSGGIIVLDDYGYPGCLEQKEAHDRFAASRGVKVLSLPTCQGLILKP' A
#
# COMPACT_ATOMS: atom_id res chain seq x y z
N MET A 1 7.05 4.94 -6.30
CA MET A 1 8.08 4.31 -7.15
C MET A 1 7.32 3.44 -8.14
N ASN A 2 7.94 2.96 -9.21
CA ASN A 2 7.27 2.03 -10.14
C ASN A 2 7.97 0.67 -10.06
N ALA A 3 8.17 0.16 -8.84
CA ALA A 3 8.97 -1.01 -8.56
C ALA A 3 8.47 -1.79 -7.33
N VAL A 4 7.98 -3.01 -7.57
CA VAL A 4 7.33 -3.86 -6.56
C VAL A 4 8.23 -4.11 -5.34
N LEU A 5 9.46 -4.58 -5.56
CA LEU A 5 10.34 -5.04 -4.50
C LEU A 5 10.71 -3.94 -3.48
N PRO A 6 11.18 -2.74 -3.89
CA PRO A 6 11.48 -1.67 -2.94
C PRO A 6 10.23 -1.10 -2.26
N GLU A 7 9.07 -1.09 -2.91
CA GLU A 7 7.83 -0.59 -2.30
C GLU A 7 7.32 -1.52 -1.21
N VAL A 8 7.30 -2.84 -1.44
CA VAL A 8 6.98 -3.81 -0.40
C VAL A 8 8.00 -3.71 0.75
N ALA A 9 9.29 -3.60 0.44
CA ALA A 9 10.30 -3.43 1.47
C ALA A 9 10.10 -2.16 2.31
N ALA A 10 9.69 -1.05 1.67
CA ALA A 10 9.36 0.19 2.38
C ALA A 10 8.12 0.01 3.27
N LEU A 11 7.06 -0.63 2.76
CA LEU A 11 5.87 -0.94 3.54
C LEU A 11 6.22 -1.75 4.79
N GLU A 12 6.99 -2.82 4.64
CA GLU A 12 7.45 -3.66 5.76
C GLU A 12 8.32 -2.88 6.75
N TYR A 13 9.27 -2.08 6.26
CA TYR A 13 10.18 -1.32 7.11
C TYR A 13 9.48 -0.24 7.94
N PHE A 14 8.52 0.47 7.35
CA PHE A 14 7.82 1.57 8.00
C PHE A 14 6.60 1.14 8.80
N TRP A 15 6.01 -0.03 8.53
CA TRP A 15 4.80 -0.50 9.20
C TRP A 15 4.89 -0.42 10.72
N ASP A 16 5.95 -0.96 11.31
CA ASP A 16 6.13 -1.00 12.77
C ASP A 16 6.45 0.37 13.38
N LYS A 17 6.82 1.36 12.56
CA LYS A 17 7.15 2.73 12.99
C LYS A 17 5.95 3.67 12.94
N LEU A 18 4.87 3.28 12.26
CA LEU A 18 3.63 4.07 12.22
C LEU A 18 2.89 3.95 13.55
N VAL A 19 2.29 5.06 13.99
CA VAL A 19 1.34 5.07 15.11
C VAL A 19 -0.01 4.48 14.70
N SER A 20 -0.83 4.11 15.69
CA SER A 20 -2.25 3.83 15.47
C SER A 20 -2.94 5.05 14.86
N GLY A 21 -3.79 4.83 13.85
CA GLY A 21 -4.38 5.88 13.02
C GLY A 21 -3.45 6.43 11.93
N GLY A 22 -2.21 5.93 11.82
CA GLY A 22 -1.30 6.31 10.75
C GLY A 22 -1.83 5.92 9.37
N ILE A 23 -1.59 6.78 8.38
CA ILE A 23 -2.07 6.61 7.01
C ILE A 23 -0.88 6.39 6.07
N ILE A 24 -0.96 5.36 5.23
CA ILE A 24 -0.05 5.14 4.11
C ILE A 24 -0.80 5.49 2.83
N VAL A 25 -0.18 6.33 1.99
CA VAL A 25 -0.66 6.62 0.64
C VAL A 25 0.15 5.79 -0.35
N LEU A 26 -0.54 5.00 -1.15
CA LEU A 26 0.01 4.19 -2.24
C LEU A 26 -0.24 4.92 -3.55
N ASP A 27 0.82 5.46 -4.15
CA ASP A 27 0.75 6.07 -5.47
C ASP A 27 0.53 4.99 -6.54
N ASP A 28 -0.15 5.33 -7.64
CA ASP A 28 -0.43 4.45 -8.79
C ASP A 28 -1.14 3.11 -8.49
N TYR A 29 -1.69 2.91 -7.30
CA TYR A 29 -2.38 1.69 -6.89
C TYR A 29 -3.51 1.26 -7.84
N GLY A 30 -4.27 2.22 -8.37
CA GLY A 30 -5.35 2.00 -9.34
C GLY A 30 -4.92 2.19 -10.79
N TYR A 31 -3.63 2.43 -11.07
CA TYR A 31 -3.15 2.73 -12.41
C TYR A 31 -3.08 1.45 -13.27
N PRO A 32 -3.65 1.43 -14.50
CA PRO A 32 -3.72 0.23 -15.34
C PRO A 32 -2.37 -0.42 -15.71
N GLY A 33 -1.25 0.30 -15.60
CA GLY A 33 0.10 -0.21 -15.85
C GLY A 33 0.81 -0.81 -14.63
N CYS A 34 0.21 -0.76 -13.44
CA CYS A 34 0.86 -1.07 -12.17
C CYS A 34 0.24 -2.28 -11.46
N LEU A 35 -0.25 -3.27 -12.21
CA LEU A 35 -0.98 -4.42 -11.65
C LEU A 35 -0.14 -5.23 -10.65
N GLU A 36 1.12 -5.49 -10.94
CA GLU A 36 2.00 -6.25 -10.03
C GLU A 36 2.22 -5.53 -8.69
N GLN A 37 2.37 -4.20 -8.73
CA GLN A 37 2.45 -3.37 -7.52
C GLN A 37 1.14 -3.40 -6.75
N LYS A 38 0.00 -3.22 -7.44
CA LYS A 38 -1.32 -3.31 -6.83
C LYS A 38 -1.49 -4.63 -6.07
N GLU A 39 -1.19 -5.75 -6.71
CA GLU A 39 -1.30 -7.06 -6.07
C GLU A 39 -0.34 -7.22 -4.88
N ALA A 40 0.86 -6.65 -4.96
CA ALA A 40 1.81 -6.69 -3.86
C ALA A 40 1.33 -5.85 -2.67
N HIS A 41 0.77 -4.66 -2.93
CA HIS A 41 0.11 -3.83 -1.92
C HIS A 41 -1.09 -4.53 -1.29
N ASP A 42 -1.92 -5.22 -2.09
CA ASP A 42 -3.06 -6.00 -1.61
C ASP A 42 -2.62 -7.15 -0.70
N ARG A 43 -1.56 -7.88 -1.08
CA ARG A 43 -0.98 -8.96 -0.26
C ARG A 43 -0.42 -8.42 1.06
N PHE A 44 0.27 -7.28 1.02
CA PHE A 44 0.77 -6.62 2.23
C PHE A 44 -0.38 -6.20 3.15
N ALA A 45 -1.40 -5.52 2.63
CA ALA A 45 -2.55 -5.11 3.43
C ALA A 45 -3.26 -6.31 4.08
N ALA A 46 -3.47 -7.39 3.29
CA ALA A 46 -4.08 -8.61 3.77
C ALA A 46 -3.26 -9.30 4.88
N SER A 47 -1.92 -9.32 4.78
CA SER A 47 -1.05 -9.91 5.81
C SER A 47 -1.12 -9.16 7.15
N ARG A 48 -1.49 -7.88 7.11
CA ARG A 48 -1.70 -7.02 8.29
C ARG A 48 -3.16 -6.95 8.74
N GLY A 49 -4.06 -7.70 8.10
CA GLY A 49 -5.49 -7.71 8.43
C GLY A 49 -6.23 -6.41 8.11
N VAL A 50 -5.66 -5.58 7.23
CA VAL A 50 -6.24 -4.30 6.78
C VAL A 50 -6.59 -4.36 5.30
N LYS A 51 -7.25 -3.32 4.79
CA LYS A 51 -7.65 -3.21 3.38
C LYS A 51 -7.09 -1.94 2.77
N VAL A 52 -6.86 -1.97 1.46
CA VAL A 52 -6.56 -0.75 0.69
C VAL A 52 -7.88 -0.11 0.25
N LEU A 53 -8.08 1.15 0.63
CA LEU A 53 -9.14 1.99 0.09
C LEU A 53 -8.67 2.61 -1.23
N SER A 54 -9.26 2.20 -2.35
CA SER A 54 -8.97 2.80 -3.65
C SER A 54 -9.64 4.17 -3.79
N LEU A 55 -8.91 5.15 -4.32
CA LEU A 55 -9.38 6.50 -4.59
C LEU A 55 -9.59 6.71 -6.10
N PRO A 56 -10.48 7.65 -6.51
CA PRO A 56 -10.74 7.94 -7.92
C PRO A 56 -9.53 8.57 -8.65
N THR A 57 -8.54 9.03 -7.90
CA THR A 57 -7.26 9.56 -8.38
C THR A 57 -6.21 8.46 -8.64
N CYS A 58 -6.63 7.18 -8.64
CA CYS A 58 -5.76 6.00 -8.77
C CYS A 58 -4.80 5.77 -7.59
N GLN A 59 -4.96 6.49 -6.48
CA GLN A 59 -4.20 6.24 -5.25
C GLN A 59 -4.90 5.20 -4.38
N GLY A 60 -4.14 4.56 -3.49
CA GLY A 60 -4.66 3.67 -2.45
C GLY A 60 -4.35 4.22 -1.05
N LEU A 61 -5.23 4.01 -0.08
CA LEU A 61 -4.99 4.32 1.33
C LEU A 61 -4.99 3.06 2.18
N ILE A 62 -4.01 2.92 3.07
CA ILE A 62 -4.02 1.95 4.17
C ILE A 62 -4.07 2.74 5.48
N LEU A 63 -4.97 2.35 6.37
CA LEU A 63 -5.05 2.88 7.73
C LEU A 63 -4.52 1.84 8.71
N LYS A 64 -3.51 2.22 9.51
CA LYS A 64 -3.02 1.37 10.60
C LYS A 64 -3.97 1.46 11.79
N PRO A 65 -4.45 0.32 12.34
CA PRO A 65 -5.31 0.32 13.52
C PRO A 65 -4.60 0.84 14.77
#